data_AF-A0A2V5IVB1-F1
#
_entry.id   AF-A0A2V5IVB1-F1
#
_cell.length_a   1.000
_cell.length_b   1.000
_cell.length_c   1.000
_cell.angle_alpha   90.00
_cell.angle_beta   90.00
_cell.angle_gamma   90.00
#
_symmetry.space_group_name_H-M   'P 1'
#
loop_
_entity.id
_entity.type
_entity.pdbx_description
1 polymer ?
#
loop_
_entity_poly.entity_id
_entity_poly.type
_entity_poly.pdbx_seq_one_letter_code
_entity_poly.pdbx_strand_id
1 'polypeptide(L)'
;MTSAPVASPRFAPTWARHLYDRSNGTAKLVVRTTLQARMLESCENFLAGFFGLQWRDHAHILATIDPATTGESACTKASATMMESIQLPLGTWMATYLEARTAELRRLTGSYNWTVTDTYHAQALCPYETISLGYSDFCQLFTYDDWENYAYLMDLEFAGLSGFHSPTGRAQGIAFVEEFLARVEGRPLDVPANTTGANVTIDTNPVTFPLDQKLYLEFTHDANIVSVLTAFGLTQFADPLPLTGPTKDQQFHSSRLVPFAGRLNIEIISAPHKVSTRRLSSRATSKNGGDYVTGSGPTQYVHFVQNQRTIPLHASFAECEYREDGWCELSTFLRIQKQSLAKAQYHHACFGNWTMKGWGAVTNGVPA
;
A
#
# COMPACT_ATOMS: atom_id res chain seq x y z
N MET A 1 7.48 -18.50 -16.39
CA MET A 1 6.61 -18.58 -15.20
C MET A 1 7.49 -18.45 -13.96
N THR A 2 7.81 -17.23 -13.56
CA THR A 2 8.36 -16.95 -12.24
C THR A 2 7.16 -16.80 -11.31
N SER A 3 6.95 -17.77 -10.42
CA SER A 3 6.00 -17.59 -9.32
C SER A 3 6.53 -16.46 -8.44
N ALA A 4 5.81 -15.35 -8.35
CA ALA A 4 6.16 -14.31 -7.39
C ALA A 4 6.14 -14.89 -5.96
N PRO A 5 6.99 -14.39 -5.04
CA PRO A 5 7.25 -15.02 -3.75
C PRO A 5 6.00 -15.03 -2.86
N VAL A 6 5.86 -16.09 -2.08
CA VAL A 6 4.82 -16.25 -1.07
C VAL A 6 5.34 -15.75 0.28
N ALA A 7 4.52 -15.02 1.02
CA ALA A 7 4.90 -14.55 2.35
C ALA A 7 5.16 -15.73 3.31
N SER A 8 6.27 -15.66 4.05
CA SER A 8 6.61 -16.66 5.08
C SER A 8 5.70 -16.53 6.32
N PRO A 9 5.37 -17.63 7.02
CA PRO A 9 4.64 -17.57 8.29
C PRO A 9 5.32 -16.71 9.37
N ARG A 10 6.64 -16.48 9.25
CA ARG A 10 7.42 -15.65 10.19
C ARG A 10 7.06 -14.16 10.14
N PHE A 11 6.34 -13.70 9.11
CA PHE A 11 5.92 -12.30 9.00
C PHE A 11 4.67 -11.96 9.82
N ALA A 12 3.99 -12.97 10.39
CA ALA A 12 2.81 -12.77 11.22
C ALA A 12 3.18 -12.08 12.56
N PRO A 13 2.65 -10.87 12.85
CA PRO A 13 2.93 -10.19 14.10
C PRO A 13 2.23 -10.89 15.27
N THR A 14 2.99 -11.42 16.22
CA THR A 14 2.45 -12.06 17.42
C THR A 14 1.80 -11.07 18.38
N TRP A 15 2.19 -9.80 18.33
CA TRP A 15 1.69 -8.77 19.25
C TRP A 15 0.19 -8.50 19.08
N ALA A 16 -0.36 -8.61 17.87
CA ALA A 16 -1.79 -8.33 17.62
C ALA A 16 -2.72 -9.48 18.03
N ARG A 17 -2.18 -10.63 18.47
CA ARG A 17 -2.98 -11.81 18.86
C ARG A 17 -3.94 -11.53 20.02
N HIS A 18 -3.60 -10.59 20.91
CA HIS A 18 -4.49 -10.19 22.01
C HIS A 18 -5.76 -9.47 21.53
N LEU A 19 -5.78 -8.93 20.30
CA LEU A 19 -6.96 -8.32 19.69
C LEU A 19 -7.97 -9.36 19.19
N TYR A 20 -7.52 -10.61 19.01
CA TYR A 20 -8.41 -11.73 18.77
C TYR A 20 -8.99 -12.22 20.10
N ASP A 21 -10.26 -11.89 20.33
CA ASP A 21 -10.98 -12.24 21.55
C ASP A 21 -12.10 -13.25 21.24
N ARG A 22 -11.88 -14.51 21.63
CA ARG A 22 -12.86 -15.61 21.46
C ARG A 22 -13.95 -15.59 22.54
N SER A 23 -13.83 -14.74 23.57
CA SER A 23 -14.74 -14.73 24.72
C SER A 23 -16.08 -14.05 24.45
N ASN A 24 -16.17 -13.20 23.41
CA ASN A 24 -17.39 -12.48 23.03
C ASN A 24 -18.23 -13.15 21.92
N GLY A 25 -17.83 -14.33 21.44
CA GLY A 25 -18.58 -15.05 20.42
C GLY A 25 -17.77 -16.18 19.78
N THR A 26 -18.47 -17.21 19.34
CA THR A 26 -17.93 -18.39 18.63
C THR A 26 -17.54 -18.11 17.17
N ALA A 27 -17.60 -16.86 16.71
CA ALA A 27 -17.42 -16.52 15.29
C ALA A 27 -15.94 -16.50 14.89
N LYS A 28 -15.61 -17.24 13.84
CA LYS A 28 -14.30 -17.21 13.18
C LYS A 28 -14.13 -15.88 12.44
N LEU A 29 -12.92 -15.35 12.40
CA LEU A 29 -12.61 -14.16 11.60
C LEU A 29 -12.86 -14.43 10.13
N VAL A 30 -13.50 -13.50 9.43
CA VAL A 30 -13.50 -13.43 7.97
C VAL A 30 -12.23 -12.70 7.55
N VAL A 31 -11.39 -13.41 6.81
CA VAL A 31 -10.11 -12.93 6.27
C VAL A 31 -10.22 -12.89 4.76
N ARG A 32 -9.91 -11.74 4.12
CA ARG A 32 -10.10 -11.57 2.67
C ARG A 32 -8.79 -11.71 1.92
N THR A 33 -8.82 -12.32 0.75
CA THR A 33 -7.66 -12.41 -0.16
C THR A 33 -8.11 -12.40 -1.62
N THR A 34 -7.26 -11.95 -2.53
CA THR A 34 -7.48 -12.20 -3.97
C THR A 34 -7.27 -13.69 -4.29
N LEU A 35 -7.91 -14.18 -5.36
CA LEU A 35 -7.88 -15.60 -5.77
C LEU A 35 -6.55 -16.07 -6.39
N GLN A 36 -5.55 -15.20 -6.54
CA GLN A 36 -4.27 -15.59 -7.12
C GLN A 36 -3.52 -16.50 -6.13
N ALA A 37 -2.95 -17.62 -6.61
CA ALA A 37 -2.32 -18.64 -5.76
C ALA A 37 -1.33 -18.04 -4.74
N ARG A 38 -0.43 -17.16 -5.18
CA ARG A 38 0.54 -16.49 -4.30
C ARG A 38 -0.10 -15.67 -3.18
N MET A 39 -1.31 -15.14 -3.39
CA MET A 39 -2.04 -14.37 -2.39
C MET A 39 -2.75 -15.28 -1.40
N LEU A 40 -3.44 -16.31 -1.90
CA LEU A 40 -4.06 -17.33 -1.07
C LEU A 40 -3.03 -18.03 -0.17
N GLU A 41 -1.91 -18.47 -0.75
CA GLU A 41 -0.83 -19.12 0.01
C GLU A 41 -0.17 -18.16 1.02
N SER A 42 -0.05 -16.88 0.69
CA SER A 42 0.45 -15.86 1.65
C SER A 42 -0.52 -15.67 2.82
N CYS A 43 -1.83 -15.66 2.54
CA CYS A 43 -2.89 -15.60 3.54
C CYS A 43 -2.85 -16.83 4.46
N GLU A 44 -2.79 -18.04 3.90
CA GLU A 44 -2.69 -19.28 4.66
C GLU A 44 -1.41 -19.33 5.52
N ASN A 45 -0.27 -18.93 4.97
CA ASN A 45 1.00 -18.86 5.70
C ASN A 45 0.94 -17.87 6.85
N PHE A 46 0.37 -16.68 6.64
CA PHE A 46 0.18 -15.70 7.70
C PHE A 46 -0.71 -16.26 8.81
N LEU A 47 -1.85 -16.87 8.46
CA LEU A 47 -2.78 -17.44 9.43
C LEU A 47 -2.16 -18.61 10.20
N ALA A 48 -1.36 -19.45 9.52
CA ALA A 48 -0.58 -20.50 10.17
C ALA A 48 0.46 -19.94 11.14
N GLY A 49 1.11 -18.82 10.81
CA GLY A 49 2.02 -18.13 11.72
C GLY A 49 1.31 -17.48 12.91
N PHE A 50 0.12 -16.92 12.69
CA PHE A 50 -0.63 -16.15 13.68
C PHE A 50 -1.41 -17.05 14.68
N PHE A 51 -2.12 -18.06 14.16
CA PHE A 51 -2.98 -18.96 14.92
C PHE A 51 -2.42 -20.38 15.09
N GLY A 52 -1.33 -20.72 14.41
CA GLY A 52 -0.81 -22.09 14.34
C GLY A 52 -1.48 -22.91 13.23
N LEU A 53 -1.12 -24.20 13.12
CA LEU A 53 -1.64 -25.08 12.06
C LEU A 53 -3.16 -25.32 12.14
N GLN A 54 -3.77 -25.06 13.30
CA GLN A 54 -5.22 -25.12 13.52
C GLN A 54 -5.91 -23.77 13.24
N TRP A 55 -5.32 -22.89 12.43
CA TRP A 55 -5.90 -21.57 12.12
C TRP A 55 -7.33 -21.63 11.59
N ARG A 56 -7.72 -22.75 10.96
CA ARG A 56 -9.09 -22.99 10.46
C ARG A 56 -10.14 -22.99 11.58
N ASP A 57 -9.76 -23.17 12.83
CA ASP A 57 -10.65 -23.06 13.99
C ASP A 57 -10.90 -21.60 14.40
N HIS A 58 -10.12 -20.66 13.85
CA HIS A 58 -10.11 -19.25 14.21
C HIS A 58 -10.52 -18.32 13.06
N ALA A 59 -10.36 -18.73 11.81
CA ALA A 59 -10.63 -17.91 10.64
C ALA A 59 -11.24 -18.69 9.46
N HIS A 60 -12.04 -17.98 8.66
CA HIS A 60 -12.50 -18.35 7.33
C HIS A 60 -11.83 -17.43 6.31
N ILE A 61 -11.22 -18.03 5.27
CA ILE A 61 -10.71 -17.27 4.14
C ILE A 61 -11.85 -17.05 3.14
N LEU A 62 -12.18 -15.79 2.89
CA LEU A 62 -12.99 -15.36 1.76
C LEU A 62 -12.04 -14.98 0.62
N ALA A 63 -11.84 -15.90 -0.32
CA ALA A 63 -11.06 -15.65 -1.51
C ALA A 63 -11.96 -15.14 -2.64
N THR A 64 -11.64 -14.00 -3.21
CA THR A 64 -12.46 -13.32 -4.22
C THR A 64 -11.70 -13.08 -5.51
N ILE A 65 -12.42 -13.09 -6.64
CA ILE A 65 -11.85 -12.55 -7.87
C ILE A 65 -11.57 -11.07 -7.60
N ASP A 66 -10.37 -10.64 -7.94
CA ASP A 66 -10.00 -9.22 -7.99
C ASP A 66 -11.07 -8.49 -8.82
N PRO A 67 -11.96 -7.72 -8.18
CA PRO A 67 -11.58 -6.56 -7.38
C PRO A 67 -11.97 -6.52 -5.89
N ALA A 68 -12.46 -7.58 -5.24
CA ALA A 68 -13.15 -7.40 -3.95
C ALA A 68 -12.31 -6.87 -2.75
N THR A 69 -11.02 -6.55 -2.95
CA THR A 69 -10.19 -5.82 -1.97
C THR A 69 -9.87 -4.37 -2.37
N THR A 70 -10.00 -3.97 -3.64
CA THR A 70 -9.57 -2.62 -4.11
C THR A 70 -10.31 -2.04 -5.32
N GLY A 71 -10.94 -2.83 -6.20
CA GLY A 71 -11.56 -2.27 -7.41
C GLY A 71 -10.68 -2.23 -8.66
N GLU A 72 -9.44 -2.71 -8.61
CA GLU A 72 -8.42 -2.44 -9.64
C GLU A 72 -8.88 -2.83 -11.07
N SER A 73 -9.36 -4.06 -11.24
CA SER A 73 -9.79 -4.59 -12.55
C SER A 73 -11.06 -3.95 -13.10
N ALA A 74 -11.81 -3.19 -12.29
CA ALA A 74 -13.01 -2.48 -12.75
C ALA A 74 -12.67 -1.18 -13.51
N CYS A 75 -11.43 -0.68 -13.42
CA CYS A 75 -11.02 0.58 -14.01
C CYS A 75 -10.40 0.39 -15.40
N THR A 76 -11.19 0.51 -16.48
CA THR A 76 -10.71 0.20 -17.84
C THR A 76 -9.59 1.13 -18.32
N LYS A 77 -9.58 2.39 -17.88
CA LYS A 77 -8.49 3.35 -18.18
C LYS A 77 -7.16 3.03 -17.51
N ALA A 78 -7.14 2.25 -16.43
CA ALA A 78 -5.88 1.87 -15.78
C ALA A 78 -4.97 1.12 -16.78
N SER A 79 -5.52 0.16 -17.52
CA SER A 79 -4.77 -0.55 -18.56
C SER A 79 -4.47 0.31 -19.79
N ALA A 80 -5.39 1.18 -20.18
CA ALA A 80 -5.24 2.01 -21.37
C ALA A 80 -4.17 3.10 -21.25
N THR A 81 -3.67 3.38 -20.04
CA THR A 81 -2.66 4.43 -19.78
C THR A 81 -1.29 3.91 -19.39
N MET A 82 -1.11 2.58 -19.31
CA MET A 82 0.18 1.99 -18.93
C MET A 82 1.34 2.42 -19.84
N MET A 83 1.07 2.67 -21.13
CA MET A 83 2.12 3.14 -22.04
C MET A 83 2.67 4.49 -21.59
N GLU A 84 1.78 5.47 -21.37
CA GLU A 84 2.15 6.84 -21.00
C GLU A 84 2.58 6.98 -19.54
N SER A 85 1.94 6.24 -18.62
CA SER A 85 2.20 6.36 -17.19
C SER A 85 3.31 5.44 -16.69
N ILE A 86 3.71 4.40 -17.43
CA ILE A 86 4.76 3.46 -16.98
C ILE A 86 5.82 3.28 -18.05
N GLN A 87 5.46 2.76 -19.23
CA GLN A 87 6.45 2.26 -20.19
C GLN A 87 7.37 3.37 -20.73
N LEU A 88 6.82 4.54 -21.07
CA LEU A 88 7.61 5.68 -21.52
C LEU A 88 8.55 6.24 -20.42
N PRO A 89 8.09 6.52 -19.19
CA PRO A 89 8.94 6.87 -18.05
C PRO A 89 10.08 5.88 -17.80
N LEU A 90 9.76 4.59 -17.71
CA LEU A 90 10.74 3.54 -17.43
C LEU A 90 11.77 3.44 -18.56
N GLY A 91 11.32 3.43 -19.82
CA GLY A 91 12.22 3.38 -20.97
C GLY A 91 13.17 4.57 -21.02
N THR A 92 12.68 5.78 -20.70
CA THR A 92 13.50 7.00 -20.66
C THR A 92 14.57 6.92 -19.57
N TRP A 93 14.18 6.50 -18.36
CA TRP A 93 15.12 6.39 -17.25
C TRP A 93 16.12 5.26 -17.46
N MET A 94 15.66 4.08 -17.87
CA MET A 94 16.50 2.92 -18.21
C MET A 94 17.57 3.26 -19.24
N ALA A 95 17.20 3.95 -20.33
CA ALA A 95 18.16 4.36 -21.36
C ALA A 95 19.24 5.29 -20.82
N THR A 96 18.92 6.08 -19.79
CA THR A 96 19.83 7.03 -19.16
C THR A 96 20.77 6.34 -18.17
N TYR A 97 20.24 5.70 -17.12
CA TYR A 97 21.09 5.20 -16.04
C TYR A 97 21.89 3.94 -16.42
N LEU A 98 21.40 3.13 -17.36
CA LEU A 98 22.09 1.91 -17.81
C LEU A 98 23.06 2.14 -18.97
N GLU A 99 23.19 3.35 -19.52
CA GLU A 99 24.04 3.60 -20.69
C GLU A 99 25.47 3.11 -20.48
N ALA A 100 26.11 3.58 -19.40
CA ALA A 100 27.50 3.24 -19.08
C ALA A 100 27.68 1.75 -18.76
N ARG A 101 26.79 1.19 -17.91
CA ARG A 101 26.82 -0.24 -17.54
C ARG A 101 26.61 -1.15 -18.75
N THR A 102 25.72 -0.78 -19.65
CA THR A 102 25.46 -1.52 -20.90
C THR A 102 26.69 -1.50 -21.81
N ALA A 103 27.36 -0.36 -21.93
CA ALA A 103 28.60 -0.26 -22.71
C ALA A 103 29.71 -1.15 -22.14
N GLU A 104 29.83 -1.20 -20.81
CA GLU A 104 30.78 -2.08 -20.13
C GLU A 104 30.47 -3.56 -20.36
N LEU A 105 29.23 -3.99 -20.10
CA LEU A 105 28.82 -5.38 -20.28
C LEU A 105 28.94 -5.83 -21.74
N ARG A 106 28.58 -4.97 -22.70
CA ARG A 106 28.75 -5.24 -24.13
C ARG A 106 30.21 -5.52 -24.51
N ARG A 107 31.16 -4.82 -23.89
CA ARG A 107 32.59 -5.07 -24.12
C ARG A 107 33.01 -6.44 -23.58
N LEU A 108 32.43 -6.88 -22.46
CA LEU A 108 32.72 -8.17 -21.84
C LEU A 108 32.08 -9.35 -22.58
N THR A 109 30.96 -9.13 -23.27
CA THR A 109 30.19 -10.19 -23.96
C THR A 109 30.70 -10.52 -25.36
N GLY A 110 31.78 -9.88 -25.81
CA GLY A 110 32.43 -10.17 -27.08
C GLY A 110 31.53 -9.91 -28.30
N SER A 111 31.19 -10.97 -29.04
CA SER A 111 30.38 -10.87 -30.27
C SER A 111 28.87 -10.79 -30.02
N TYR A 112 28.40 -10.96 -28.78
CA TYR A 112 26.99 -10.83 -28.47
C TYR A 112 26.58 -9.35 -28.44
N ASN A 113 25.51 -9.01 -29.16
CA ASN A 113 24.96 -7.66 -29.17
C ASN A 113 24.17 -7.37 -27.89
N TRP A 114 24.87 -7.10 -26.79
CA TRP A 114 24.29 -6.80 -25.49
C TRP A 114 23.58 -5.44 -25.48
N THR A 115 22.28 -5.43 -25.21
CA THR A 115 21.41 -4.25 -25.24
C THR A 115 21.13 -3.68 -23.84
N VAL A 116 20.53 -2.49 -23.78
CA VAL A 116 20.05 -1.90 -22.51
C VAL A 116 19.00 -2.81 -21.85
N THR A 117 18.13 -3.42 -22.66
CA THR A 117 17.13 -4.38 -22.19
C THR A 117 17.79 -5.61 -21.57
N ASP A 118 18.87 -6.13 -22.15
CA ASP A 118 19.62 -7.26 -21.57
C ASP A 118 20.26 -6.87 -20.24
N THR A 119 20.85 -5.67 -20.15
CA THR A 119 21.37 -5.12 -18.89
C THR A 119 20.28 -5.03 -17.82
N TYR A 120 19.11 -4.49 -18.16
CA TYR A 120 18.00 -4.39 -17.22
C TYR A 120 17.50 -5.77 -16.77
N HIS A 121 17.34 -6.73 -17.68
CA HIS A 121 16.93 -8.08 -17.34
C HIS A 121 17.96 -8.79 -16.45
N ALA A 122 19.26 -8.60 -16.72
CA ALA A 122 20.33 -9.08 -15.86
C ALA A 122 20.23 -8.46 -14.44
N GLN A 123 19.94 -7.16 -14.35
CA GLN A 123 19.75 -6.50 -13.06
C GLN A 123 18.50 -7.00 -12.33
N ALA A 124 17.37 -7.09 -13.03
CA ALA A 124 16.11 -7.56 -12.46
C ALA A 124 16.17 -9.03 -12.04
N LEU A 125 17.02 -9.86 -12.67
CA LEU A 125 17.15 -11.27 -12.33
C LEU A 125 17.79 -11.47 -10.95
N CYS A 126 18.74 -10.61 -10.55
CA CYS A 126 19.45 -10.71 -9.26
C CYS A 126 18.51 -10.84 -8.04
N PRO A 127 17.52 -9.96 -7.80
CA PRO A 127 16.64 -10.10 -6.64
C PRO A 127 15.80 -11.37 -6.69
N TYR A 128 15.28 -11.75 -7.87
CA TYR A 128 14.46 -12.97 -8.01
C TYR A 128 15.27 -14.25 -7.77
N GLU A 129 16.48 -14.32 -8.33
CA GLU A 129 17.37 -15.47 -8.16
C GLU A 129 17.86 -15.55 -6.71
N THR A 130 18.21 -14.42 -6.10
CA THR A 130 18.65 -14.38 -4.69
C THR A 130 17.60 -14.91 -3.74
N ILE A 131 16.33 -14.50 -3.87
CA ILE A 131 15.28 -14.99 -2.96
C ILE A 131 14.83 -16.42 -3.26
N SER A 132 15.10 -16.94 -4.47
CA SER A 132 14.72 -18.29 -4.87
C SER A 132 15.81 -19.32 -4.56
N LEU A 133 17.09 -18.95 -4.76
CA LEU A 133 18.26 -19.84 -4.68
C LEU A 133 19.19 -19.49 -3.50
N GLY A 134 19.02 -18.33 -2.87
CA GLY A 134 19.85 -17.84 -1.77
C GLY A 134 21.03 -16.96 -2.20
N TYR A 135 21.31 -16.85 -3.50
CA TYR A 135 22.36 -16.00 -4.06
C TYR A 135 22.10 -15.71 -5.55
N SER A 136 22.81 -14.74 -6.13
CA SER A 136 22.83 -14.50 -7.57
C SER A 136 24.11 -13.83 -8.00
N ASP A 137 24.80 -14.40 -8.99
CA ASP A 137 26.02 -13.81 -9.56
C ASP A 137 25.73 -12.58 -10.40
N PHE A 138 24.49 -12.45 -10.91
CA PHE A 138 24.05 -11.24 -11.61
C PHE A 138 24.12 -10.00 -10.72
N CYS A 139 23.98 -10.15 -9.40
CA CYS A 139 24.04 -9.02 -8.49
C CYS A 139 25.39 -8.27 -8.54
N GLN A 140 26.47 -9.00 -8.80
CA GLN A 140 27.84 -8.47 -8.78
C GLN A 140 28.21 -7.74 -10.08
N LEU A 141 27.36 -7.83 -11.11
CA LEU A 141 27.56 -7.12 -12.38
C LEU A 141 27.29 -5.62 -12.27
N PHE A 142 26.68 -5.17 -11.17
CA PHE A 142 26.16 -3.83 -10.95
C PHE A 142 26.83 -3.18 -9.74
N THR A 143 27.12 -1.88 -9.83
CA THR A 143 27.63 -1.10 -8.69
C THR A 143 26.49 -0.68 -7.76
N TYR A 144 26.85 -0.12 -6.60
CA TYR A 144 25.87 0.50 -5.71
C TYR A 144 25.05 1.59 -6.42
N ASP A 145 25.69 2.43 -7.24
CA ASP A 145 24.99 3.49 -7.97
C ASP A 145 23.99 2.90 -8.99
N ASP A 146 24.35 1.81 -9.68
CA ASP A 146 23.39 1.12 -10.56
C ASP A 146 22.17 0.62 -9.79
N TRP A 147 22.35 0.16 -8.55
CA TRP A 147 21.26 -0.29 -7.68
C TRP A 147 20.39 0.85 -7.15
N GLU A 148 20.96 1.99 -6.78
CA GLU A 148 20.18 3.17 -6.40
C GLU A 148 19.33 3.68 -7.57
N ASN A 149 19.87 3.66 -8.79
CA ASN A 149 19.11 4.05 -9.98
C ASN A 149 18.04 3.02 -10.38
N TYR A 150 18.28 1.73 -10.13
CA TYR A 150 17.26 0.68 -10.26
C TYR A 150 16.14 0.84 -9.21
N ALA A 151 16.48 1.18 -7.97
CA ALA A 151 15.47 1.50 -6.95
C ALA A 151 14.58 2.68 -7.39
N TYR A 152 15.19 3.73 -7.95
CA TYR A 152 14.43 4.85 -8.52
C TYR A 152 13.58 4.46 -9.74
N LEU A 153 14.06 3.53 -10.58
CA LEU A 153 13.25 2.96 -11.66
C LEU A 153 11.96 2.32 -11.12
N MET A 154 12.06 1.52 -10.04
CA MET A 154 10.89 0.92 -9.40
C MET A 154 9.97 1.99 -8.77
N ASP A 155 10.54 3.08 -8.26
CA ASP A 155 9.76 4.20 -7.73
C ASP A 155 8.91 4.87 -8.82
N LEU A 156 9.48 5.07 -10.03
CA LEU A 156 8.73 5.54 -11.21
C LEU A 156 7.60 4.57 -11.58
N GLU A 157 7.87 3.27 -11.61
CA GLU A 157 6.88 2.25 -11.97
C GLU A 157 5.65 2.30 -11.05
N PHE A 158 5.86 2.21 -9.73
CA PHE A 158 4.75 2.19 -8.78
C PHE A 158 4.03 3.55 -8.68
N ALA A 159 4.75 4.67 -8.81
CA ALA A 159 4.13 5.98 -8.83
C ALA A 159 3.20 6.16 -10.05
N GLY A 160 3.61 5.64 -11.21
CA GLY A 160 2.87 5.71 -12.47
C GLY A 160 1.77 4.66 -12.63
N LEU A 161 1.93 3.50 -11.99
CA LEU A 161 0.95 2.41 -12.02
C LEU A 161 -0.27 2.75 -11.15
N SER A 162 -0.04 3.04 -9.87
CA SER A 162 -1.12 3.20 -8.89
C SER A 162 -0.90 4.32 -7.87
N GLY A 163 0.25 4.99 -7.90
CA GLY A 163 0.56 6.12 -7.04
C GLY A 163 -0.02 7.46 -7.50
N PHE A 164 0.55 8.56 -6.99
CA PHE A 164 0.08 9.92 -7.26
C PHE A 164 0.32 10.40 -8.70
N HIS A 165 1.20 9.75 -9.45
CA HIS A 165 1.45 10.04 -10.88
C HIS A 165 0.57 9.21 -11.81
N SER A 166 -0.18 8.24 -11.29
CA SER A 166 -1.17 7.48 -12.04
C SER A 166 -2.47 8.27 -12.19
N PRO A 167 -3.00 8.48 -13.41
CA PRO A 167 -4.30 9.16 -13.60
C PRO A 167 -5.48 8.38 -13.00
N THR A 168 -5.28 7.12 -12.61
CA THR A 168 -6.32 6.28 -12.00
C THR A 168 -5.96 5.84 -10.58
N GLY A 169 -4.82 6.30 -10.02
CA GLY A 169 -4.29 5.79 -8.75
C GLY A 169 -5.27 5.91 -7.57
N ARG A 170 -5.97 7.06 -7.43
CA ARG A 170 -7.02 7.19 -6.40
C ARG A 170 -8.21 6.28 -6.66
N ALA A 171 -8.66 6.21 -7.90
CA ALA A 171 -9.83 5.42 -8.28
C ALA A 171 -9.60 3.92 -8.04
N GLN A 172 -8.39 3.43 -8.25
CA GLN A 172 -8.00 2.03 -7.99
C GLN A 172 -7.94 1.65 -6.50
N GLY A 173 -7.95 2.62 -5.57
CA GLY A 173 -7.88 2.35 -4.13
C GLY A 173 -9.14 2.79 -3.36
N ILE A 174 -10.08 3.47 -4.01
CA ILE A 174 -11.18 4.14 -3.30
C ILE A 174 -12.16 3.16 -2.65
N ALA A 175 -12.34 1.96 -3.22
CA ALA A 175 -13.21 0.95 -2.64
C ALA A 175 -12.77 0.58 -1.22
N PHE A 176 -11.48 0.32 -1.02
CA PHE A 176 -10.92 -0.01 0.29
C PHE A 176 -11.10 1.12 1.31
N VAL A 177 -10.95 2.38 0.89
CA VAL A 177 -11.17 3.53 1.77
C VAL A 177 -12.62 3.56 2.25
N GLU A 178 -13.60 3.38 1.37
CA GLU A 178 -15.02 3.37 1.75
C GLU A 178 -15.38 2.17 2.62
N GLU A 179 -14.81 0.99 2.36
CA GLU A 179 -14.95 -0.19 3.22
C GLU A 179 -14.33 0.03 4.62
N PHE A 180 -13.16 0.67 4.68
CA PHE A 180 -12.52 1.04 5.94
C PHE A 180 -13.43 1.97 6.75
N LEU A 181 -13.99 3.00 6.11
CA LEU A 181 -14.92 3.93 6.77
C LEU A 181 -16.17 3.20 7.26
N ALA A 182 -16.76 2.32 6.44
CA ALA A 182 -17.92 1.51 6.81
C ALA A 182 -17.66 0.65 8.07
N ARG A 183 -16.50 -0.01 8.15
CA ARG A 183 -16.10 -0.82 9.32
C ARG A 183 -15.87 0.01 10.57
N VAL A 184 -15.17 1.14 10.45
CA VAL A 184 -14.90 2.02 11.59
C VAL A 184 -16.19 2.67 12.12
N GLU A 185 -17.10 3.04 11.23
CA GLU A 185 -18.39 3.62 11.59
C GLU A 185 -19.45 2.58 11.98
N GLY A 186 -19.15 1.28 11.82
CA GLY A 186 -20.06 0.18 12.18
C GLY A 186 -21.33 0.14 11.32
N ARG A 187 -21.23 0.50 10.04
CA ARG A 187 -22.36 0.53 9.09
C ARG A 187 -22.07 -0.31 7.84
N PRO A 188 -23.10 -0.82 7.14
CA PRO A 188 -22.91 -1.42 5.83
C PRO A 188 -22.27 -0.44 4.83
N LEU A 189 -21.61 -0.97 3.80
CA LEU A 189 -21.14 -0.14 2.70
C LEU A 189 -22.34 0.53 2.02
N ASP A 190 -22.28 1.86 1.92
CA ASP A 190 -23.30 2.69 1.28
C ASP A 190 -22.60 3.71 0.38
N VAL A 191 -22.45 3.33 -0.89
CA VAL A 191 -21.82 4.14 -1.93
C VAL A 191 -22.73 4.16 -3.16
N PRO A 192 -22.85 5.29 -3.88
CA PRO A 192 -23.64 5.33 -5.11
C PRO A 192 -23.08 4.35 -6.15
N ALA A 193 -23.98 3.76 -6.95
CA ALA A 193 -23.58 2.85 -8.01
C ALA A 193 -22.57 3.50 -8.97
N ASN A 194 -21.59 2.73 -9.43
CA ASN A 194 -20.54 3.14 -10.37
C ASN A 194 -19.63 4.30 -9.87
N THR A 195 -19.54 4.51 -8.56
CA THR A 195 -18.62 5.51 -7.96
C THR A 195 -17.39 4.90 -7.29
N THR A 196 -17.31 3.57 -7.21
CA THR A 196 -16.15 2.80 -6.75
C THR A 196 -16.10 1.46 -7.50
N GLY A 197 -15.01 0.71 -7.31
CA GLY A 197 -14.90 -0.69 -7.77
C GLY A 197 -15.33 -1.73 -6.72
N ALA A 198 -16.01 -1.31 -5.65
CA ALA A 198 -16.43 -2.20 -4.56
C ALA A 198 -17.50 -3.20 -5.02
N ASN A 199 -17.52 -4.41 -4.44
CA ASN A 199 -18.54 -5.41 -4.73
C ASN A 199 -19.65 -5.32 -3.68
N VAL A 200 -20.65 -4.49 -3.96
CA VAL A 200 -21.76 -4.21 -3.04
C VAL A 200 -22.47 -5.48 -2.56
N THR A 201 -22.54 -6.56 -3.36
CA THR A 201 -23.13 -7.83 -2.92
C THR A 201 -22.34 -8.51 -1.80
N ILE A 202 -21.00 -8.42 -1.84
CA ILE A 202 -20.11 -8.96 -0.80
C ILE A 202 -20.08 -8.02 0.41
N ASP A 203 -20.04 -6.71 0.16
CA ASP A 203 -19.75 -5.69 1.19
C ASP A 203 -20.99 -5.25 1.97
N THR A 204 -22.19 -5.68 1.56
CA THR A 204 -23.45 -5.48 2.30
C THR A 204 -23.93 -6.75 3.01
N ASN A 205 -23.24 -7.88 2.85
CA ASN A 205 -23.59 -9.13 3.49
C ASN A 205 -22.76 -9.33 4.77
N PRO A 206 -23.40 -9.42 5.97
CA PRO A 206 -22.68 -9.52 7.24
C PRO A 206 -21.83 -10.79 7.39
N VAL A 207 -22.07 -11.83 6.58
CA VAL A 207 -21.26 -13.06 6.57
C VAL A 207 -19.92 -12.84 5.87
N THR A 208 -19.90 -12.02 4.82
CA THR A 208 -18.70 -11.78 4.00
C THR A 208 -18.02 -10.45 4.29
N PHE A 209 -18.75 -9.52 4.90
CA PHE A 209 -18.28 -8.21 5.36
C PHE A 209 -18.81 -7.94 6.78
N PRO A 210 -18.28 -8.66 7.79
CA PRO A 210 -18.65 -8.42 9.18
C PRO A 210 -18.17 -7.04 9.65
N LEU A 211 -18.93 -6.41 10.55
CA LEU A 211 -18.63 -5.08 11.09
C LEU A 211 -18.22 -5.11 12.58
N ASP A 212 -18.32 -6.29 13.20
CA ASP A 212 -18.10 -6.54 14.62
C ASP A 212 -16.72 -7.17 14.92
N GLN A 213 -15.85 -7.30 13.91
CA GLN A 213 -14.48 -7.79 14.13
C GLN A 213 -13.59 -6.67 14.67
N LYS A 214 -12.76 -7.00 15.66
CA LYS A 214 -11.69 -6.12 16.14
C LYS A 214 -10.42 -6.20 15.29
N LEU A 215 -10.28 -7.26 14.50
CA LEU A 215 -9.14 -7.53 13.63
C LEU A 215 -9.64 -7.85 12.22
N TYR A 216 -9.18 -7.07 11.24
CA TYR A 216 -9.43 -7.30 9.83
C TYR A 216 -8.10 -7.62 9.15
N LEU A 217 -8.09 -8.69 8.36
CA LEU A 217 -6.89 -9.17 7.66
C LEU A 217 -7.21 -9.27 6.17
N GLU A 218 -6.41 -8.59 5.36
CA GLU A 218 -6.59 -8.51 3.91
C GLU A 218 -5.27 -8.73 3.19
N PHE A 219 -5.30 -9.57 2.16
CA PHE A 219 -4.13 -9.95 1.38
C PHE A 219 -4.35 -9.52 -0.07
N THR A 220 -3.51 -8.60 -0.54
CA THR A 220 -3.63 -7.96 -1.85
C THR A 220 -2.25 -7.69 -2.48
N HIS A 221 -2.21 -7.11 -3.67
CA HIS A 221 -0.95 -6.84 -4.38
C HIS A 221 -0.28 -5.53 -3.92
N ASP A 222 1.00 -5.41 -4.24
CA ASP A 222 1.80 -4.19 -4.06
C ASP A 222 1.12 -2.95 -4.67
N ALA A 223 0.71 -3.03 -5.93
CA ALA A 223 0.02 -1.94 -6.62
C ALA A 223 -1.26 -1.50 -5.88
N ASN A 224 -1.98 -2.44 -5.27
CA ASN A 224 -3.18 -2.18 -4.47
C ASN A 224 -2.86 -1.45 -3.16
N ILE A 225 -1.77 -1.79 -2.47
CA ILE A 225 -1.37 -1.05 -1.25
C ILE A 225 -1.02 0.39 -1.64
N VAL A 226 -0.30 0.61 -2.75
CA VAL A 226 0.01 1.96 -3.24
C VAL A 226 -1.27 2.72 -3.60
N SER A 227 -2.23 2.12 -4.30
CA SER A 227 -3.51 2.77 -4.64
C SER A 227 -4.29 3.15 -3.38
N VAL A 228 -4.27 2.31 -2.34
CA VAL A 228 -4.89 2.61 -1.04
C VAL A 228 -4.24 3.83 -0.38
N LEU A 229 -2.90 3.91 -0.34
CA LEU A 229 -2.19 5.08 0.20
C LEU A 229 -2.54 6.36 -0.57
N THR A 230 -2.62 6.27 -1.90
CA THR A 230 -3.01 7.39 -2.78
C THR A 230 -4.48 7.76 -2.59
N ALA A 231 -5.40 6.81 -2.45
CA ALA A 231 -6.83 7.03 -2.24
C ALA A 231 -7.13 7.69 -0.89
N PHE A 232 -6.46 7.26 0.19
CA PHE A 232 -6.51 7.96 1.49
C PHE A 232 -5.99 9.40 1.37
N GLY A 233 -5.19 9.70 0.35
CA GLY A 233 -4.63 11.02 0.10
C GLY A 233 -3.41 11.32 0.95
N LEU A 234 -2.56 10.33 1.19
CA LEU A 234 -1.28 10.49 1.90
C LEU A 234 -0.24 11.19 1.00
N THR A 235 -0.42 12.51 0.79
CA THR A 235 0.37 13.35 -0.14
C THR A 235 1.85 13.48 0.21
N GLN A 236 2.27 13.06 1.40
CA GLN A 236 3.69 12.85 1.71
C GLN A 236 4.38 11.82 0.79
N PHE A 237 3.61 11.06 0.01
CA PHE A 237 4.10 10.13 -1.02
C PHE A 237 3.84 10.65 -2.44
N ALA A 238 3.54 11.93 -2.61
CA ALA A 238 3.24 12.57 -3.90
C ALA A 238 4.43 13.35 -4.47
N ASP A 239 5.67 12.95 -4.13
CA ASP A 239 6.87 13.64 -4.59
C ASP A 239 6.92 13.72 -6.12
N PRO A 240 7.43 14.83 -6.68
CA PRO A 240 7.85 14.85 -8.06
C PRO A 240 8.97 13.82 -8.28
N LEU A 241 8.81 12.96 -9.29
CA LEU A 241 9.81 11.97 -9.68
C LEU A 241 10.29 12.31 -11.11
N PRO A 242 11.24 13.25 -11.30
CA PRO A 242 11.68 13.64 -12.63
C PRO A 242 12.46 12.51 -13.32
N LEU A 243 12.33 12.41 -14.64
CA LEU A 243 13.06 11.42 -15.45
C LEU A 243 14.56 11.74 -15.61
N THR A 244 15.05 12.76 -14.90
CA THR A 244 16.46 13.14 -14.81
C THR A 244 17.16 12.56 -13.58
N GLY A 245 16.43 11.85 -12.72
CA GLY A 245 16.97 11.13 -11.56
C GLY A 245 16.27 11.45 -10.24
N PRO A 246 16.63 10.72 -9.17
CA PRO A 246 16.00 10.87 -7.86
C PRO A 246 16.22 12.28 -7.29
N THR A 247 15.22 12.77 -6.56
CA THR A 247 15.34 14.01 -5.80
C THR A 247 15.97 13.74 -4.44
N LYS A 248 16.68 14.75 -3.89
CA LYS A 248 17.46 14.58 -2.64
C LYS A 248 16.62 14.14 -1.44
N ASP A 249 15.38 14.63 -1.35
CA ASP A 249 14.51 14.44 -0.19
C ASP A 249 13.26 13.59 -0.53
N GLN A 250 13.36 12.73 -1.55
CA GLN A 250 12.30 11.82 -1.97
C GLN A 250 11.76 10.99 -0.78
N GLN A 251 10.44 10.93 -0.66
CA GLN A 251 9.72 10.15 0.35
C GLN A 251 9.10 8.89 -0.25
N PHE A 252 8.64 8.95 -1.51
CA PHE A 252 8.11 7.79 -2.22
C PHE A 252 9.25 6.82 -2.56
N HIS A 253 9.36 5.74 -1.80
CA HIS A 253 10.26 4.63 -2.11
C HIS A 253 9.48 3.32 -2.10
N SER A 254 9.24 2.75 -3.28
CA SER A 254 8.58 1.46 -3.50
C SER A 254 9.17 0.36 -2.61
N SER A 255 10.50 0.28 -2.50
CA SER A 255 11.21 -0.68 -1.64
C SER A 255 10.89 -0.54 -0.14
N ARG A 256 10.44 0.62 0.31
CA ARG A 256 10.04 0.89 1.70
C ARG A 256 8.52 0.84 1.89
N LEU A 257 7.74 1.03 0.82
CA LEU A 257 6.28 0.99 0.85
C LEU A 257 5.77 -0.42 0.60
N VAL A 258 6.19 -1.06 -0.50
CA VAL A 258 5.64 -2.33 -0.97
C VAL A 258 6.75 -3.35 -1.33
N PRO A 259 7.68 -3.66 -0.41
CA PRO A 259 8.56 -4.81 -0.61
C PRO A 259 7.74 -6.11 -0.60
N PHE A 260 8.36 -7.24 -0.98
CA PHE A 260 7.73 -8.55 -0.76
C PHE A 260 7.33 -8.73 0.72
N ALA A 261 6.11 -9.23 0.94
CA ALA A 261 5.47 -9.31 2.25
C ALA A 261 5.30 -7.94 2.97
N GLY A 262 5.29 -6.84 2.21
CA GLY A 262 4.96 -5.51 2.70
C GLY A 262 3.56 -5.45 3.31
N ARG A 263 3.38 -4.56 4.28
CA ARG A 263 2.13 -4.42 5.03
C ARG A 263 1.84 -2.97 5.44
N LEU A 264 0.56 -2.63 5.33
CA LEU A 264 -0.03 -1.44 5.94
C LEU A 264 -0.88 -1.88 7.13
N ASN A 265 -0.60 -1.34 8.31
CA ASN A 265 -1.48 -1.49 9.47
C ASN A 265 -2.19 -0.17 9.73
N ILE A 266 -3.49 -0.24 10.03
CA ILE A 266 -4.29 0.90 10.47
C ILE A 266 -4.86 0.55 11.84
N GLU A 267 -4.48 1.31 12.85
CA GLU A 267 -4.82 1.06 14.25
C GLU A 267 -5.82 2.11 14.71
N ILE A 268 -6.89 1.67 15.37
CA ILE A 268 -7.82 2.54 16.11
C ILE A 268 -7.48 2.43 17.59
N ILE A 269 -7.09 3.55 18.19
CA ILE A 269 -6.56 3.61 19.55
C ILE A 269 -7.53 4.40 20.42
N SER A 270 -8.08 3.75 21.45
CA SER A 270 -8.95 4.39 22.43
C SER A 270 -8.14 4.79 23.66
N ALA A 271 -8.26 6.05 24.07
CA ALA A 271 -7.65 6.60 25.27
C ALA A 271 -8.71 7.13 26.23
N PRO A 272 -8.52 6.98 27.56
CA PRO A 272 -9.47 7.49 28.56
C PRO A 272 -9.59 9.01 28.57
N HIS A 273 -8.55 9.71 28.07
CA HIS A 273 -8.46 11.16 27.96
C HIS A 273 -7.71 11.51 26.66
N LYS A 274 -7.83 12.76 26.19
CA LYS A 274 -7.03 13.28 25.06
C LYS A 274 -5.55 13.13 25.40
N VAL A 275 -4.79 12.46 24.54
CA VAL A 275 -3.33 12.31 24.66
C VAL A 275 -2.66 13.60 24.19
N SER A 276 -1.71 14.10 24.97
CA SER A 276 -0.89 15.27 24.63
C SER A 276 -0.10 15.04 23.34
N THR A 277 0.00 16.07 22.49
CA THR A 277 0.75 16.02 21.23
C THR A 277 2.26 15.86 21.45
N ARG A 278 2.77 16.35 22.59
CA ARG A 278 4.14 16.14 23.05
C ARG A 278 4.10 15.24 24.28
N ARG A 279 4.57 14.01 24.11
CA ARG A 279 4.71 13.05 25.22
C ARG A 279 6.00 13.35 25.95
N LEU A 280 5.92 13.55 27.25
CA LEU A 280 7.08 13.93 28.07
C LEU A 280 7.81 12.70 28.63
N SER A 281 7.22 11.51 28.48
CA SER A 281 7.73 10.31 29.13
C SER A 281 8.32 9.29 28.13
N SER A 282 9.60 8.95 28.32
CA SER A 282 10.19 7.68 27.85
C SER A 282 9.78 6.49 28.74
N ARG A 283 9.02 6.75 29.80
CA ARG A 283 8.47 5.77 30.75
C ARG A 283 7.05 6.20 31.11
N ALA A 284 6.05 5.50 30.58
CA ALA A 284 4.61 5.68 30.82
C ALA A 284 4.17 5.45 32.28
N THR A 285 4.84 6.08 33.26
CA THR A 285 4.67 5.86 34.70
C THR A 285 4.63 7.15 35.51
N SER A 286 4.61 8.33 34.89
CA SER A 286 4.29 9.54 35.64
C SER A 286 2.81 9.49 36.02
N LYS A 287 2.56 9.10 37.27
CA LYS A 287 1.25 9.17 37.94
C LYS A 287 0.67 10.59 38.00
N ASN A 288 1.44 11.60 37.58
CA ASN A 288 1.06 13.00 37.50
C ASN A 288 0.92 13.44 36.04
N GLY A 289 -0.14 12.99 35.37
CA GLY A 289 -0.87 13.74 34.32
C GLY A 289 -0.12 14.35 33.13
N GLY A 290 1.11 13.95 32.81
CA GLY A 290 1.92 14.63 31.78
C GLY A 290 1.54 14.30 30.34
N ASP A 291 1.03 13.08 30.10
CA ASP A 291 0.76 12.58 28.74
C ASP A 291 -0.72 12.70 28.33
N TYR A 292 -1.61 13.05 29.27
CA TYR A 292 -3.03 13.31 29.01
C TYR A 292 -3.38 14.77 29.27
N VAL A 293 -4.26 15.32 28.47
CA VAL A 293 -4.80 16.68 28.67
C VAL A 293 -5.79 16.64 29.83
N THR A 294 -5.45 17.31 30.93
CA THR A 294 -6.29 17.40 32.13
C THR A 294 -7.70 17.91 31.80
N GLY A 295 -8.73 17.24 32.31
CA GLY A 295 -10.13 17.63 32.11
C GLY A 295 -10.74 17.26 30.75
N SER A 296 -9.99 16.61 29.86
CA SER A 296 -10.52 16.08 28.59
C SER A 296 -11.33 14.80 28.80
N GLY A 297 -12.25 14.49 27.89
CA GLY A 297 -12.98 13.22 27.87
C GLY A 297 -12.24 12.11 27.10
N PRO A 298 -12.80 10.88 27.06
CA PRO A 298 -12.29 9.80 26.22
C PRO A 298 -12.12 10.24 24.77
N THR A 299 -11.03 9.83 24.15
CA THR A 299 -10.68 10.23 22.77
C THR A 299 -10.17 9.03 22.00
N GLN A 300 -10.54 8.94 20.73
CA GLN A 300 -10.05 7.92 19.82
C GLN A 300 -9.11 8.51 18.77
N TYR A 301 -8.12 7.73 18.38
CA TYR A 301 -7.13 8.09 17.38
C TYR A 301 -7.04 7.03 16.30
N VAL A 302 -6.62 7.44 15.12
CA VAL A 302 -6.16 6.55 14.06
C VAL A 302 -4.66 6.70 13.88
N HIS A 303 -3.99 5.58 13.62
CA HIS A 303 -2.55 5.51 13.40
C HIS A 303 -2.25 4.59 12.21
N PHE A 304 -1.48 5.11 11.26
CA PHE A 304 -1.07 4.37 10.07
C PHE A 304 0.39 3.94 10.22
N VAL A 305 0.67 2.68 9.94
CA VAL A 305 2.01 2.10 10.02
C VAL A 305 2.32 1.34 8.74
N GLN A 306 3.27 1.84 7.95
CA GLN A 306 3.78 1.17 6.75
C GLN A 306 5.07 0.44 7.10
N ASN A 307 5.09 -0.89 7.01
CA ASN A 307 6.29 -1.70 7.26
C ASN A 307 7.02 -1.35 8.57
N GLN A 308 6.26 -1.23 9.67
CA GLN A 308 6.76 -0.85 11.01
C GLN A 308 7.22 0.61 11.15
N ARG A 309 6.97 1.46 10.15
CA ARG A 309 7.21 2.90 10.23
C ARG A 309 5.90 3.67 10.28
N THR A 310 5.76 4.54 11.28
CA THR A 310 4.63 5.45 11.41
C THR A 310 4.54 6.37 10.19
N ILE A 311 3.34 6.47 9.62
CA ILE A 311 2.97 7.50 8.64
C ILE A 311 2.40 8.69 9.43
N PRO A 312 3.12 9.81 9.53
CA PRO A 312 2.61 10.99 10.24
C PRO A 312 1.44 11.63 9.50
N LEU A 313 0.22 11.47 10.03
CA LEU A 313 -1.00 11.90 9.33
C LEU A 313 -1.08 13.43 9.12
N HIS A 314 -0.48 14.22 10.02
CA HIS A 314 -0.40 15.68 9.87
C HIS A 314 0.40 16.14 8.63
N ALA A 315 1.26 15.28 8.07
CA ALA A 315 2.04 15.61 6.88
C ALA A 315 1.18 15.68 5.61
N SER A 316 0.05 14.96 5.59
CA SER A 316 -0.88 14.93 4.46
C SER A 316 -2.21 15.62 4.75
N PHE A 317 -2.58 15.74 6.03
CA PHE A 317 -3.84 16.32 6.45
C PHE A 317 -3.62 17.46 7.45
N ALA A 318 -3.79 18.70 6.98
CA ALA A 318 -3.54 19.90 7.78
C ALA A 318 -4.44 20.00 9.02
N GLU A 319 -5.62 19.37 9.01
CA GLU A 319 -6.52 19.34 10.16
C GLU A 319 -6.08 18.37 11.26
N CYS A 320 -5.17 17.43 10.97
CA CYS A 320 -4.57 16.58 12.00
C CYS A 320 -3.47 17.37 12.73
N GLU A 321 -3.57 17.47 14.05
CA GLU A 321 -2.57 18.15 14.88
C GLU A 321 -1.17 17.54 14.66
N TYR A 322 -0.12 18.38 14.62
CA TYR A 322 1.26 17.89 14.62
C TYR A 322 1.54 17.09 15.89
N ARG A 323 2.11 15.89 15.71
CA ARG A 323 2.49 14.99 16.80
C ARG A 323 3.52 13.96 16.35
N GLU A 324 4.48 13.67 17.24
CA GLU A 324 5.62 12.78 16.97
C GLU A 324 5.19 11.32 16.78
N ASP A 325 4.08 10.92 17.39
CA ASP A 325 3.48 9.59 17.25
C ASP A 325 2.69 9.43 15.94
N GLY A 326 2.55 10.49 15.13
CA GLY A 326 1.88 10.48 13.83
C GLY A 326 0.38 10.22 13.85
N TRP A 327 -0.27 10.20 15.02
CA TRP A 327 -1.70 9.91 15.15
C TRP A 327 -2.56 11.05 14.57
N CYS A 328 -3.84 10.77 14.36
CA CYS A 328 -4.86 11.80 14.15
C CYS A 328 -6.10 11.44 14.98
N GLU A 329 -6.80 12.43 15.53
CA GLU A 329 -8.08 12.17 16.18
C GLU A 329 -9.04 11.52 15.18
N LEU A 330 -9.70 10.43 15.59
CA LEU A 330 -10.51 9.62 14.69
C LEU A 330 -11.63 10.42 14.05
N SER A 331 -12.31 11.27 14.83
CA SER A 331 -13.39 12.15 14.36
C SER A 331 -12.92 13.08 13.23
N THR A 332 -11.74 13.68 13.39
CA THR A 332 -11.09 14.55 12.42
C THR A 332 -10.70 13.77 11.16
N PHE A 333 -10.09 12.60 11.32
CA PHE A 333 -9.72 11.74 10.19
C PHE A 333 -10.95 11.32 9.37
N LEU A 334 -12.01 10.83 10.02
CA LEU A 334 -13.25 10.45 9.35
C LEU A 334 -13.87 11.63 8.59
N ARG A 335 -13.87 12.83 9.17
CA ARG A 335 -14.34 14.05 8.49
C ARG A 335 -13.53 14.36 7.22
N ILE A 336 -12.21 14.21 7.25
CA ILE A 336 -11.34 14.38 6.07
C ILE A 336 -11.69 13.33 5.01
N GLN A 337 -11.78 12.06 5.42
CA GLN A 337 -11.97 10.94 4.51
C GLN A 337 -13.37 10.87 3.88
N LYS A 338 -14.39 11.53 4.45
CA LYS A 338 -15.71 11.71 3.78
C LYS A 338 -15.62 12.38 2.41
N GLN A 339 -14.53 13.07 2.10
CA GLN A 339 -14.30 13.69 0.79
C GLN A 339 -13.56 12.77 -0.19
N SER A 340 -13.01 11.63 0.26
CA SER A 340 -12.13 10.78 -0.54
C SER A 340 -12.85 10.21 -1.76
N LEU A 341 -14.11 9.78 -1.61
CA LEU A 341 -14.92 9.29 -2.73
C LEU A 341 -15.05 10.32 -3.86
N ALA A 342 -15.40 11.56 -3.51
CA ALA A 342 -15.52 12.64 -4.48
C ALA A 342 -14.17 13.00 -5.11
N LYS A 343 -13.09 13.02 -4.30
CA LYS A 343 -11.72 13.31 -4.76
C LYS A 343 -11.17 12.24 -5.70
N ALA A 344 -11.60 10.99 -5.57
CA ALA A 344 -11.16 9.91 -6.46
C ALA A 344 -11.69 10.06 -7.89
N GLN A 345 -12.78 10.82 -8.08
CA GLN A 345 -13.41 11.06 -9.38
C GLN A 345 -13.58 9.77 -10.20
N TYR A 346 -14.00 8.68 -9.54
CA TYR A 346 -13.90 7.31 -10.06
C TYR A 346 -14.40 7.14 -11.49
N HIS A 347 -15.62 7.63 -11.80
CA HIS A 347 -16.16 7.49 -13.15
C HIS A 347 -15.36 8.29 -14.20
N HIS A 348 -14.93 9.50 -13.86
CA HIS A 348 -14.09 10.31 -14.75
C HIS A 348 -12.73 9.64 -14.96
N ALA A 349 -12.06 9.20 -13.89
CA ALA A 349 -10.79 8.50 -13.95
C ALA A 349 -10.92 7.18 -14.74
N CYS A 350 -11.89 6.33 -14.44
CA CYS A 350 -11.93 4.98 -15.01
C CYS A 350 -12.58 4.89 -16.40
N PHE A 351 -13.53 5.78 -16.73
CA PHE A 351 -14.34 5.68 -17.94
C PHE A 351 -14.44 6.99 -18.73
N GLY A 352 -13.82 8.07 -18.24
CA GLY A 352 -13.87 9.37 -18.88
C GLY A 352 -13.13 9.42 -20.22
N ASN A 353 -13.53 10.39 -21.06
CA ASN A 353 -12.83 10.67 -22.31
C ASN A 353 -11.70 11.69 -22.07
N TRP A 354 -10.53 11.19 -21.69
CA TRP A 354 -9.31 11.97 -21.50
C TRP A 354 -8.10 11.15 -21.95
N THR A 355 -6.98 11.84 -22.17
CA THR A 355 -5.66 11.27 -22.47
C THR A 355 -4.62 11.85 -21.53
N MET A 356 -3.59 11.08 -21.21
CA MET A 356 -2.51 11.55 -20.35
C MET A 356 -1.63 12.56 -21.11
N LYS A 357 -1.32 13.70 -20.48
CA LYS A 357 -0.51 14.78 -21.07
C LYS A 357 1.01 14.56 -20.92
N GLY A 358 1.43 13.33 -20.61
CA GLY A 358 2.81 12.95 -20.30
C GLY A 358 3.11 12.80 -18.81
N TRP A 359 4.32 12.31 -18.50
CA TRP A 359 4.80 12.09 -17.14
C TRP A 359 4.86 13.39 -16.33
N GLY A 360 4.45 13.34 -15.06
CA GLY A 360 4.41 14.49 -14.16
C GLY A 360 3.20 15.43 -14.36
N ALA A 361 2.36 15.21 -15.37
CA ALA A 361 1.13 15.99 -15.54
C ALA A 361 0.08 15.66 -14.47
N VAL A 362 0.08 14.42 -13.97
CA VAL A 362 -0.79 13.95 -12.89
C VAL A 362 0.00 14.02 -11.59
N THR A 363 -0.56 14.70 -10.58
CA THR A 363 0.12 14.92 -9.29
C THR A 363 -0.72 14.51 -8.09
N ASN A 364 -1.99 14.18 -8.30
CA ASN A 364 -2.95 13.89 -7.25
C ASN A 364 -3.63 12.53 -7.45
N GLY A 365 -3.18 11.69 -8.37
CA GLY A 365 -3.78 10.36 -8.62
C GLY A 365 -5.11 10.38 -9.40
N VAL A 366 -5.39 11.46 -10.15
CA VAL A 366 -6.61 11.70 -10.96
C VAL A 366 -6.21 12.34 -12.30
N PRO A 367 -6.96 12.16 -13.41
CA PRO A 367 -6.58 12.79 -14.68
C PRO A 367 -6.56 14.32 -14.60
N ALA A 368 -5.65 14.94 -15.36
CA ALA A 368 -5.32 16.37 -15.29
C ALA A 368 -5.97 17.26 -16.37
#